data_AF-A0A962XBN0-F1
#
_entry.id   AF-A0A962XBN0-F1
#
_cell.length_a   1.000
_cell.length_b   1.000
_cell.length_c   1.000
_cell.angle_alpha   90.00
_cell.angle_beta   90.00
_cell.angle_gamma   90.00
#
_symmetry.space_group_name_H-M   'P 1'
#
loop_
_entity.id
_entity.type
_entity.pdbx_description
1 polymer ?
#
loop_
_entity_poly.entity_id
_entity_poly.type
_entity_poly.pdbx_seq_one_letter_code
_entity_poly.pdbx_strand_id
1 'polypeptide(L)'
;MSHHWFDDPIPAPDETTRAAASERQAQLTKPPGSLGRLEALGVALASMQRTQQPRIEQVWITVFAADHGVVVEGVSAFPQAVTAEMVRNFARGGAAISVLAREWGARLDVVNVGTAQPLEELPGVLDARVGPGTANFVH
;
A
#
# COMPACT_ATOMS: atom_id res chain seq x y z
N MET A 1 -10.29 -19.25 -20.03
CA MET A 1 -9.11 -18.42 -20.34
C MET A 1 -8.83 -17.59 -19.11
N SER A 2 -7.82 -17.95 -18.33
CA SER A 2 -7.32 -17.16 -17.21
C SER A 2 -6.56 -15.97 -17.81
N HIS A 3 -7.28 -14.89 -18.11
CA HIS A 3 -6.64 -13.59 -18.28
C HIS A 3 -6.12 -13.18 -16.91
N HIS A 4 -4.82 -13.35 -16.69
CA HIS A 4 -4.15 -12.78 -15.54
C HIS A 4 -4.06 -11.29 -15.81
N TRP A 5 -4.90 -10.50 -15.13
CA TRP A 5 -4.94 -9.04 -15.28
C TRP A 5 -3.57 -8.37 -15.07
N PHE A 6 -2.65 -9.05 -14.38
CA PHE A 6 -1.29 -8.58 -14.11
C PHE A 6 -0.30 -8.82 -15.27
N ASP A 7 -0.68 -9.58 -16.30
CA ASP A 7 0.11 -9.73 -17.54
C ASP A 7 -0.17 -8.59 -18.54
N ASP A 8 -1.30 -7.91 -18.39
CA ASP A 8 -1.66 -6.77 -19.23
C ASP A 8 -0.83 -5.52 -18.84
N PRO A 9 -0.35 -4.73 -19.81
CA PRO A 9 0.39 -3.51 -19.51
C PRO A 9 -0.49 -2.53 -18.75
N ILE A 10 0.06 -1.96 -17.67
CA ILE A 10 -0.63 -0.95 -16.87
C ILE A 10 -0.98 0.23 -17.78
N PRO A 11 -2.28 0.55 -17.98
CA PRO A 11 -2.66 1.67 -18.83
C PRO A 11 -2.14 2.99 -18.26
N ALA A 12 -1.69 3.88 -19.14
CA ALA A 12 -1.40 5.25 -18.73
C ALA A 12 -2.69 5.95 -18.24
N PRO A 13 -2.59 6.90 -17.29
CA PRO A 13 -3.72 7.76 -16.94
C PRO A 13 -4.28 8.49 -18.15
N ASP A 14 -5.60 8.66 -18.20
CA ASP A 14 -6.31 9.19 -19.37
C ASP A 14 -6.17 10.72 -19.47
N GLU A 15 -5.50 11.19 -20.52
CA GLU A 15 -5.18 12.60 -20.71
C GLU A 15 -6.40 13.44 -21.10
N THR A 16 -7.34 12.87 -21.86
CA THR A 16 -8.60 13.54 -22.20
C THR A 16 -9.42 13.82 -20.94
N THR A 17 -9.53 12.86 -20.03
CA THR A 17 -10.20 13.04 -18.74
C THR A 17 -9.42 14.00 -17.84
N ARG A 18 -8.07 13.96 -17.86
CA ARG A 18 -7.24 14.90 -17.11
C ARG A 18 -7.54 16.36 -17.51
N ALA A 19 -7.59 16.64 -18.81
CA ALA A 19 -7.93 17.96 -19.33
C ALA A 19 -9.36 18.37 -18.91
N ALA A 20 -10.34 17.50 -19.13
CA ALA A 20 -11.74 17.77 -18.77
C ALA A 20 -11.93 17.99 -17.26
N ALA A 21 -11.24 17.23 -16.40
CA ALA A 21 -11.28 17.40 -14.95
C ALA A 21 -10.62 18.72 -14.51
N SER A 22 -9.56 19.15 -15.19
CA SER A 22 -8.90 20.44 -14.93
C SER A 22 -9.79 21.61 -15.31
N GLU A 23 -10.47 21.54 -16.46
CA GLU A 23 -11.48 22.53 -16.87
C GLU A 23 -12.64 22.59 -15.88
N ARG A 24 -13.16 21.44 -15.45
CA ARG A 24 -14.19 21.37 -14.42
C ARG A 24 -13.73 22.05 -13.12
N GLN A 25 -12.51 21.78 -12.65
CA GLN A 25 -11.96 22.40 -11.43
C GLN A 25 -11.93 23.93 -11.52
N ALA A 26 -11.70 24.50 -12.70
CA ALA A 26 -11.70 25.94 -12.93
C ALA A 26 -13.11 26.57 -12.89
N GLN A 27 -14.17 25.77 -13.06
CA GLN A 27 -15.57 26.23 -13.08
C GLN A 27 -16.32 26.03 -11.76
N LEU A 28 -15.73 25.30 -10.79
CA LEU A 28 -16.34 25.09 -9.49
C LEU A 28 -16.43 26.40 -8.69
N THR A 29 -17.41 26.50 -7.79
CA THR A 29 -17.64 27.67 -6.92
C THR A 29 -16.55 27.79 -5.84
N LYS A 30 -15.34 28.14 -6.25
CA LYS A 30 -14.15 28.41 -5.44
C LYS A 30 -13.21 29.35 -6.19
N PRO A 31 -12.41 30.19 -5.52
CA PRO A 31 -11.32 30.89 -6.20
C PRO A 31 -10.37 29.87 -6.88
N PRO A 32 -9.93 30.11 -8.12
CA PRO A 32 -9.01 29.21 -8.82
C PRO A 32 -7.76 28.90 -7.96
N GLY A 33 -7.43 27.62 -7.82
CA GLY A 33 -6.25 27.17 -7.05
C GLY A 33 -6.39 27.22 -5.52
N SER A 34 -7.51 27.68 -4.98
CA SER A 34 -7.69 27.85 -3.51
C SER A 34 -7.59 26.55 -2.70
N LEU A 35 -7.83 25.38 -3.32
CA LEU A 35 -7.67 24.08 -2.64
C LEU A 35 -6.30 23.45 -2.86
N GLY A 36 -5.41 24.12 -3.61
CA GLY A 36 -4.02 23.72 -3.84
C GLY A 36 -3.88 22.25 -4.27
N ARG A 37 -3.20 21.46 -3.44
CA ARG A 37 -2.92 20.03 -3.72
C ARG A 37 -4.17 19.17 -3.87
N LEU A 38 -5.29 19.55 -3.28
CA LEU A 38 -6.54 18.79 -3.41
C LEU A 38 -7.11 18.88 -4.83
N GLU A 39 -6.91 19.99 -5.54
CA GLU A 39 -7.33 20.11 -6.95
C GLU A 39 -6.52 19.17 -7.84
N ALA A 40 -5.19 19.20 -7.66
CA ALA A 40 -4.27 18.32 -8.39
C ALA A 40 -4.52 16.84 -8.11
N LEU A 41 -4.82 16.48 -6.85
CA LEU A 41 -5.18 15.11 -6.47
C LEU A 41 -6.49 14.67 -7.13
N GLY A 42 -7.52 15.53 -7.14
CA GLY A 42 -8.77 15.25 -7.82
C GLY A 42 -8.60 15.00 -9.31
N VAL A 43 -7.79 15.82 -9.99
CA VAL A 43 -7.45 15.65 -11.42
C VAL A 43 -6.66 14.35 -11.67
N ALA A 44 -5.71 14.01 -10.79
CA ALA A 44 -4.96 12.77 -10.90
C ALA A 44 -5.88 11.54 -10.78
N LEU A 45 -6.73 11.49 -9.76
CA LEU A 45 -7.71 10.41 -9.58
C LEU A 45 -8.70 10.33 -10.75
N ALA A 46 -9.14 11.48 -11.27
CA ALA A 46 -10.01 11.54 -12.44
C ALA A 46 -9.37 10.85 -13.66
N SER A 47 -8.10 11.16 -13.93
CA SER A 47 -7.36 10.54 -15.04
C SER A 47 -7.14 9.03 -14.87
N MET A 48 -6.95 8.56 -13.63
CA MET A 48 -6.80 7.12 -13.33
C MET A 48 -8.12 6.37 -13.45
N GLN A 49 -9.24 6.99 -13.02
CA GLN A 49 -10.57 6.38 -13.02
C GLN A 49 -11.38 6.65 -14.29
N ARG A 50 -10.85 7.45 -15.23
CA ARG A 50 -11.52 7.86 -16.47
C ARG A 50 -12.90 8.50 -16.23
N THR A 51 -13.00 9.33 -15.19
CA THR A 51 -14.21 10.10 -14.84
C THR A 51 -13.84 11.47 -14.29
N GLN A 52 -14.60 12.52 -14.60
CA GLN A 52 -14.40 13.86 -14.02
C GLN A 52 -14.80 13.96 -12.54
N GLN A 53 -15.48 12.93 -12.01
CA GLN A 53 -15.96 12.88 -10.63
C GLN A 53 -15.44 11.60 -9.95
N PRO A 54 -14.13 11.51 -9.71
CA PRO A 54 -13.53 10.32 -9.11
C PRO A 54 -14.03 10.11 -7.68
N ARG A 55 -14.03 8.85 -7.24
CA ARG A 55 -14.42 8.44 -5.89
C ARG A 55 -13.39 7.50 -5.30
N ILE A 56 -13.26 7.53 -3.97
CA ILE A 56 -12.47 6.55 -3.23
C ILE A 56 -13.50 5.70 -2.48
N GLU A 57 -13.78 4.51 -2.99
CA GLU A 57 -14.83 3.63 -2.45
C GLU A 57 -14.24 2.57 -1.52
N GLN A 58 -13.07 2.04 -1.87
CA GLN A 58 -12.39 1.02 -1.09
C GLN A 58 -10.92 1.38 -0.95
N VAL A 59 -10.49 1.67 0.28
CA VAL A 59 -9.07 1.86 0.60
C VAL A 59 -8.49 0.52 1.01
N TRP A 60 -7.33 0.19 0.45
CA TRP A 60 -6.65 -1.07 0.73
C TRP A 60 -5.20 -0.79 1.13
N ILE A 61 -4.78 -1.39 2.23
CA ILE A 61 -3.45 -1.32 2.78
C ILE A 61 -2.93 -2.75 2.85
N THR A 62 -1.75 -3.00 2.27
CA THR A 62 -1.10 -4.30 2.33
C THR A 62 0.29 -4.15 2.91
N VAL A 63 0.56 -4.86 4.00
CA VAL A 63 1.87 -4.87 4.66
C VAL A 63 2.60 -6.16 4.29
N PHE A 64 3.71 -6.04 3.58
CA PHE A 64 4.63 -7.14 3.32
C PHE A 64 5.72 -7.17 4.40
N ALA A 65 5.82 -8.29 5.12
CA ALA A 65 6.80 -8.47 6.19
C ALA A 65 7.86 -9.49 5.79
N ALA A 66 9.13 -9.10 5.93
CA ALA A 66 10.29 -9.94 5.67
C ALA A 66 11.50 -9.47 6.48
N ASP A 67 12.43 -10.38 6.73
CA ASP A 67 13.73 -10.08 7.31
C ASP A 67 14.82 -9.98 6.25
N HIS A 68 15.87 -9.21 6.55
CA HIS A 68 17.01 -9.00 5.66
C HIS A 68 18.31 -9.49 6.31
N GLY A 69 19.06 -10.32 5.59
CA GLY A 69 20.31 -10.90 6.08
C GLY A 69 21.40 -9.86 6.40
N VAL A 70 21.36 -8.66 5.80
CA VAL A 70 22.30 -7.56 6.10
C VAL A 70 22.24 -7.10 7.56
N VAL A 71 21.21 -7.47 8.32
CA VAL A 71 21.10 -7.14 9.76
C VAL A 71 22.33 -7.57 10.58
N VAL A 72 23.05 -8.61 10.13
CA VAL A 72 24.28 -9.10 10.80
C VAL A 72 25.42 -8.08 10.79
N GLU A 73 25.37 -7.10 9.89
CA GLU A 73 26.34 -5.99 9.81
C GLU A 73 26.07 -4.89 10.85
N GLY A 74 25.09 -5.06 11.74
CA GLY A 74 24.80 -4.09 12.82
C GLY A 74 24.12 -2.81 12.33
N VAL A 75 23.47 -2.85 11.16
CA VAL A 75 22.84 -1.67 10.52
C VAL A 75 21.44 -1.34 11.07
N SER A 76 20.86 -2.19 11.91
CA SER A 76 19.48 -2.04 12.39
C SER A 76 19.42 -1.53 13.83
N ALA A 77 18.50 -0.58 14.09
CA ALA A 77 18.25 -0.04 15.43
C ALA A 77 17.52 -1.03 16.37
N PHE A 78 16.93 -2.08 15.82
CA PHE A 78 16.17 -3.08 16.56
C PHE A 78 16.65 -4.50 16.21
N PRO A 79 16.54 -5.45 17.14
CA PRO A 79 16.82 -6.86 16.86
C PRO A 79 15.94 -7.42 15.75
N GLN A 80 16.47 -8.35 14.95
CA GLN A 80 15.76 -9.01 13.86
C GLN A 80 14.43 -9.67 14.30
N ALA A 81 14.39 -10.19 15.55
CA ALA A 81 13.18 -10.80 16.10
C ALA A 81 11.96 -9.87 16.16
N VAL A 82 12.16 -8.54 16.12
CA VAL A 82 11.06 -7.56 16.15
C VAL A 82 10.14 -7.69 14.95
N THR A 83 10.61 -8.14 13.79
CA THR A 83 9.77 -8.35 12.60
C THR A 83 8.64 -9.33 12.90
N ALA A 84 8.96 -10.49 13.51
CA ALA A 84 7.99 -11.50 13.91
C ALA A 84 6.97 -10.96 14.93
N GLU A 85 7.44 -10.22 15.93
CA GLU A 85 6.56 -9.58 16.92
C GLU A 85 5.62 -8.55 16.29
N MET A 86 6.10 -7.79 15.31
CA MET A 86 5.27 -6.84 14.58
C MET A 86 4.20 -7.54 13.74
N VAL A 87 4.52 -8.67 13.09
CA VAL A 87 3.51 -9.49 12.38
C VAL A 87 2.43 -9.97 13.34
N ARG A 88 2.79 -10.48 14.52
CA ARG A 88 1.82 -10.84 15.58
C ARG A 88 0.99 -9.63 16.02
N ASN A 89 1.61 -8.46 16.13
CA ASN A 89 0.93 -7.23 16.52
C ASN A 89 -0.06 -6.75 15.45
N PHE A 90 0.28 -6.85 14.15
CA PHE A 90 -0.64 -6.57 13.06
C PHE A 90 -1.84 -7.53 13.08
N ALA A 91 -1.58 -8.83 13.25
CA ALA A 91 -2.62 -9.86 13.33
C ALA A 91 -3.60 -9.61 14.50
N ARG A 92 -3.09 -9.12 15.64
CA ARG A 92 -3.90 -8.74 16.81
C ARG A 92 -4.60 -7.39 16.66
N GLY A 93 -4.31 -6.63 15.60
CA GLY A 93 -4.88 -5.31 15.36
C GLY A 93 -4.33 -4.20 16.27
N GLY A 94 -3.21 -4.45 16.95
CA GLY A 94 -2.62 -3.55 17.96
C GLY A 94 -1.59 -2.55 17.40
N ALA A 95 -1.18 -2.70 16.15
CA ALA A 95 -0.25 -1.75 15.52
C ALA A 95 -0.97 -0.46 15.10
N ALA A 96 -0.22 0.64 15.02
CA ALA A 96 -0.76 1.94 14.61
C ALA A 96 -1.48 1.89 13.26
N ILE A 97 -0.93 1.17 12.27
CA ILE A 97 -1.56 1.00 10.96
C ILE A 97 -2.89 0.24 11.04
N SER A 98 -2.99 -0.73 11.95
CA SER A 98 -4.20 -1.52 12.16
C SER A 98 -5.31 -0.69 12.80
N VAL A 99 -4.96 0.23 13.71
CA VAL A 99 -5.89 1.21 14.26
C VAL A 99 -6.35 2.17 13.16
N LEU A 100 -5.43 2.79 12.41
CA LEU A 100 -5.77 3.75 11.35
C LEU A 100 -6.62 3.12 10.24
N ALA A 101 -6.31 1.88 9.84
CA ALA A 101 -7.09 1.16 8.84
C ALA A 101 -8.54 1.01 9.29
N ARG A 102 -8.76 0.60 10.55
CA ARG A 102 -10.11 0.46 11.12
C ARG A 102 -10.84 1.80 11.20
N GLU A 103 -10.18 2.85 11.70
CA GLU A 103 -10.79 4.20 11.80
C GLU A 103 -11.24 4.73 10.43
N TRP A 104 -10.55 4.35 9.36
CA TRP A 104 -10.82 4.84 8.00
C TRP A 104 -11.64 3.84 7.17
N GLY A 105 -12.09 2.73 7.76
CA GLY A 105 -12.77 1.65 7.03
C GLY A 105 -11.93 1.03 5.91
N ALA A 106 -10.60 1.16 5.98
CA ALA A 106 -9.68 0.58 5.01
C ALA A 106 -9.46 -0.91 5.30
N ARG A 107 -9.37 -1.70 4.25
CA ARG A 107 -8.93 -3.10 4.36
C ARG A 107 -7.43 -3.13 4.66
N LEU A 108 -7.04 -3.91 5.65
CA LEU A 108 -5.64 -4.18 5.97
C LEU A 108 -5.35 -5.67 5.77
N ASP A 109 -4.45 -5.98 4.85
CA ASP A 109 -3.90 -7.33 4.66
C ASP A 109 -2.44 -7.35 5.14
N VAL A 110 -2.04 -8.41 5.80
CA VAL A 110 -0.65 -8.65 6.21
C VAL A 110 -0.15 -9.89 5.47
N VAL A 111 0.96 -9.76 4.77
CA VAL A 111 1.56 -10.85 4.00
C VAL A 111 2.97 -11.09 4.52
N ASN A 112 3.18 -12.23 5.16
CA ASN A 112 4.52 -12.67 5.51
C ASN A 112 5.19 -13.25 4.27
N VAL A 113 6.22 -12.58 3.75
CA VAL A 113 6.95 -13.02 2.55
C VAL A 113 8.37 -13.50 2.86
N GLY A 114 8.85 -13.32 4.10
CA GLY A 114 10.17 -13.82 4.45
C GLY A 114 10.65 -13.54 5.86
N THR A 115 9.85 -13.76 6.91
CA THR A 115 10.40 -13.73 8.28
C THR A 115 11.50 -14.79 8.46
N ALA A 116 12.56 -14.44 9.18
CA ALA A 116 13.74 -15.29 9.41
C ALA A 116 13.40 -16.61 10.09
N GLN A 117 12.35 -16.60 10.92
CA GLN A 117 11.77 -17.80 11.52
C GLN A 117 10.33 -17.99 11.05
N PRO A 118 9.85 -19.24 10.97
CA PRO A 118 8.43 -19.50 10.82
C PRO A 118 7.61 -18.92 11.97
N LEU A 119 6.43 -18.42 11.62
CA LEU A 119 5.43 -17.99 12.59
C LEU A 119 4.38 -19.09 12.75
N GLU A 120 3.70 -19.06 13.89
CA GLU A 120 2.45 -19.77 14.07
C GLU A 120 1.40 -19.28 13.05
N GLU A 121 0.32 -20.06 12.87
CA GLU A 121 -0.82 -19.60 12.08
C GLU A 121 -1.45 -18.38 12.77
N LEU A 122 -1.46 -17.26 12.06
CA LEU A 122 -1.96 -15.99 12.56
C LEU A 122 -3.20 -15.58 11.75
N PRO A 123 -4.37 -15.39 12.40
CA PRO A 123 -5.57 -14.92 11.72
C PRO A 123 -5.32 -13.59 10.99
N GLY A 124 -5.77 -13.50 9.74
CA GLY A 124 -5.60 -12.29 8.92
C GLY A 124 -4.18 -12.06 8.37
N VAL A 125 -3.26 -13.03 8.56
CA VAL A 125 -1.93 -13.01 7.95
C VAL A 125 -1.86 -14.09 6.86
N LEU A 126 -1.53 -13.68 5.64
CA LEU A 126 -1.17 -14.60 4.58
C LEU A 126 0.31 -14.98 4.73
N ASP A 127 0.61 -16.24 5.06
CA ASP A 127 1.98 -16.76 5.01
C ASP A 127 2.31 -17.19 3.56
N ALA A 128 3.10 -16.37 2.88
CA ALA A 128 3.59 -16.57 1.52
C ALA A 128 5.13 -16.49 1.50
N ARG A 129 5.78 -17.02 2.55
CA ARG A 129 7.24 -16.95 2.69
C ARG A 129 7.98 -17.61 1.52
N VAL A 130 8.91 -16.86 0.95
CA VAL A 130 9.86 -17.34 -0.06
C VAL A 130 11.05 -18.05 0.60
N GLY A 131 11.43 -17.62 1.81
CA GLY A 131 12.55 -18.17 2.58
C GLY A 131 12.71 -17.46 3.93
N PRO A 132 13.70 -17.87 4.76
CA PRO A 132 13.98 -17.28 6.07
C PRO A 132 14.74 -15.94 5.94
N GLY A 133 14.09 -14.94 5.34
CA GLY A 133 14.70 -13.65 5.02
C GLY A 133 15.63 -13.71 3.81
N THR A 134 16.14 -12.54 3.42
CA THR A 134 17.13 -12.46 2.32
C THR A 134 18.51 -12.91 2.80
N ALA A 135 19.37 -13.33 1.86
CA ALA A 135 20.80 -13.38 2.13
C ALA A 135 21.34 -11.99 2.51
N ASN A 136 22.49 -11.97 3.19
CA ASN A 136 23.26 -10.75 3.33
C ASN A 136 23.90 -10.43 1.97
N PHE A 137 23.55 -9.30 1.36
CA PHE A 137 24.05 -8.92 0.04
C PHE A 137 25.52 -8.43 0.05
N VAL A 138 26.13 -8.30 1.23
CA VAL A 138 27.53 -7.86 1.37
C VAL A 138 28.51 -9.02 1.11
N HIS A 139 28.06 -10.28 1.17
CA HIS A 139 28.87 -11.49 0.98
C HIS A 139 28.28 -12.44 -0.06
#